data_AF-A0A1U7GPS7-F1
#
_entry.id   AF-A0A1U7GPS7-F1
#
_cell.length_a   1.000
_cell.length_b   1.000
_cell.length_c   1.000
_cell.angle_alpha   90.00
_cell.angle_beta   90.00
_cell.angle_gamma   90.00
#
_symmetry.space_group_name_H-M   'P 1'
#
loop_
_entity.id
_entity.type
_entity.pdbx_description
1 polymer ?
#
loop_
_entity_poly.entity_id
_entity_poly.type
_entity_poly.pdbx_seq_one_letter_code
_entity_poly.pdbx_strand_id
1 'polypeptide(L)'
;MTRRVRWGVAAVLAMAALAAKADERLEGIACRSVHLGYPGEPGAAFYNEVVVRESAPGTYFMVCGWDKGYYGIQELANGKKLLIFSVWDSESDDPDAQKAEARTKLLHQDEKLRVKRFGGEGSGGQSFYDYDWKVGETYRFMVSSKVDGDRTEYTGWFFHPEEKSWKKLVTFSTITGGKPLGGYYSFIEDFRRDRVSATCTRRAEFSNAWLKTAAGKSVPLTKARFTADRNPATNIDAFAKDGRFTLATGGETKNDHAKLREIMELPADPAAVAPEALELASGARP
;
A
#
# COMPACT_ATOMS: atom_id res chain seq x y z
N MET A 1 -14.50 -65.62 -14.25
CA MET A 1 -14.75 -64.19 -14.55
C MET A 1 -15.11 -63.48 -13.25
N THR A 2 -14.15 -62.75 -12.71
CA THR A 2 -14.18 -62.07 -11.40
C THR A 2 -14.90 -60.71 -11.50
N ARG A 3 -16.02 -60.54 -10.79
CA ARG A 3 -16.64 -59.22 -10.56
C ARG A 3 -16.15 -58.65 -9.23
N ARG A 4 -15.25 -57.67 -9.28
CA ARG A 4 -14.91 -56.80 -8.12
C ARG A 4 -15.87 -55.62 -8.11
N VAL A 5 -16.72 -55.54 -7.08
CA VAL A 5 -17.50 -54.34 -6.76
C VAL A 5 -16.57 -53.38 -6.01
N ARG A 6 -16.25 -52.24 -6.62
CA ARG A 6 -15.54 -51.14 -5.95
C ARG A 6 -16.56 -50.29 -5.20
N TRP A 7 -16.48 -50.31 -3.87
CA TRP A 7 -17.12 -49.31 -3.03
C TRP A 7 -16.30 -48.01 -3.12
N GLY A 8 -16.86 -47.00 -3.78
CA GLY A 8 -16.30 -45.65 -3.77
C GLY A 8 -16.76 -44.93 -2.52
N VAL A 9 -15.88 -44.82 -1.52
CA VAL A 9 -16.08 -43.89 -0.40
C VAL A 9 -15.72 -42.50 -0.92
N ALA A 10 -16.73 -41.66 -1.17
CA ALA A 10 -16.52 -40.25 -1.44
C ALA A 10 -16.15 -39.56 -0.12
N ALA A 11 -14.85 -39.30 0.07
CA ALA A 11 -14.38 -38.44 1.15
C ALA A 11 -14.74 -36.99 0.81
N VAL A 12 -15.79 -36.47 1.44
CA VAL A 12 -16.08 -35.04 1.46
C VAL A 12 -15.06 -34.38 2.39
N LEU A 13 -13.99 -33.83 1.81
CA LEU A 13 -13.07 -32.94 2.50
C LEU A 13 -13.76 -31.59 2.71
N ALA A 14 -14.44 -31.45 3.84
CA ALA A 14 -14.86 -30.15 4.34
C ALA A 14 -13.61 -29.35 4.72
N MET A 15 -13.16 -28.45 3.85
CA MET A 15 -12.21 -27.41 4.24
C MET A 15 -12.94 -26.40 5.12
N ALA A 16 -12.84 -26.59 6.44
CA ALA A 16 -13.19 -25.57 7.40
C ALA A 16 -12.23 -24.39 7.21
N ALA A 17 -12.74 -23.29 6.64
CA ALA A 17 -12.04 -22.02 6.63
C ALA A 17 -11.87 -21.57 8.10
N LEU A 18 -10.65 -21.65 8.64
CA LEU A 18 -10.34 -21.00 9.91
C LEU A 18 -10.50 -19.48 9.70
N ALA A 19 -11.62 -18.94 10.17
CA ALA A 19 -11.74 -17.51 10.40
C ALA A 19 -10.73 -17.13 11.49
N ALA A 20 -9.67 -16.41 11.13
CA ALA A 20 -8.76 -15.83 12.10
C ALA A 20 -9.55 -14.88 13.03
N LYS A 21 -9.40 -15.04 14.36
CA LYS A 21 -10.10 -14.26 15.37
C LYS A 21 -9.62 -12.80 15.40
N ALA A 22 -10.51 -11.87 15.75
CA ALA A 22 -10.20 -10.46 15.97
C ALA A 22 -9.21 -10.27 17.14
N ASP A 23 -8.42 -9.20 17.11
CA ASP A 23 -7.55 -8.80 18.23
C ASP A 23 -8.28 -7.77 19.10
N GLU A 24 -9.07 -8.28 20.06
CA GLU A 24 -9.91 -7.48 20.96
C GLU A 24 -9.10 -6.47 21.81
N ARG A 25 -7.79 -6.65 21.93
CA ARG A 25 -6.92 -5.72 22.68
C ARG A 25 -6.84 -4.32 22.06
N LEU A 26 -7.19 -4.17 20.78
CA LEU A 26 -7.14 -2.89 20.06
C LEU A 26 -8.49 -2.17 20.05
N GLU A 27 -9.56 -2.79 20.57
CA GLU A 27 -10.89 -2.21 20.57
C GLU A 27 -10.92 -0.89 21.36
N GLY A 28 -11.44 0.17 20.74
CA GLY A 28 -11.52 1.50 21.35
C GLY A 28 -10.17 2.20 21.56
N ILE A 29 -9.05 1.62 21.14
CA ILE A 29 -7.72 2.24 21.24
C ILE A 29 -7.34 2.98 19.97
N ALA A 30 -7.60 2.36 18.82
CA ALA A 30 -7.29 2.90 17.50
C ALA A 30 -8.42 2.59 16.52
N CYS A 31 -8.47 3.35 15.43
CA CYS A 31 -9.27 2.93 14.29
C CYS A 31 -8.80 1.57 13.74
N ARG A 32 -9.72 0.86 13.09
CA ARG A 32 -9.37 -0.33 12.34
C ARG A 32 -8.71 0.06 11.02
N SER A 33 -7.51 -0.43 10.76
CA SER A 33 -6.83 -0.16 9.49
C SER A 33 -7.58 -0.84 8.34
N VAL A 34 -7.80 -0.08 7.27
CA VAL A 34 -8.58 -0.48 6.09
C VAL A 34 -7.73 -0.39 4.84
N HIS A 35 -7.91 -1.34 3.91
CA HIS A 35 -7.02 -1.52 2.78
C HIS A 35 -7.78 -1.74 1.47
N LEU A 36 -7.16 -1.31 0.37
CA LEU A 36 -7.51 -1.66 -0.99
C LEU A 36 -6.39 -2.53 -1.55
N GLY A 37 -6.68 -3.77 -1.93
CA GLY A 37 -5.75 -4.62 -2.68
C GLY A 37 -6.07 -4.60 -4.16
N TYR A 38 -5.13 -4.18 -5.01
CA TYR A 38 -5.33 -4.12 -6.45
C TYR A 38 -4.78 -5.39 -7.12
N PRO A 39 -5.63 -6.24 -7.72
CA PRO A 39 -5.15 -7.40 -8.47
C PRO A 39 -4.31 -6.94 -9.66
N GLY A 40 -3.07 -7.43 -9.76
CA GLY A 40 -2.17 -7.07 -10.84
C GLY A 40 -1.07 -8.11 -11.05
N GLU A 41 -0.50 -8.12 -12.24
CA GLU A 41 0.66 -8.95 -12.61
C GLU A 41 1.96 -8.44 -11.96
N PRO A 42 3.05 -9.21 -11.98
CA PRO A 42 4.37 -8.72 -11.63
C PRO A 42 4.75 -7.45 -12.43
N GLY A 43 5.28 -6.44 -11.74
CA GLY A 43 5.36 -5.06 -12.23
C GLY A 43 6.74 -4.43 -12.21
N ALA A 44 6.99 -3.58 -13.20
CA ALA A 44 8.11 -2.64 -13.22
C ALA A 44 7.75 -1.30 -12.52
N ALA A 45 6.48 -0.90 -12.50
CA ALA A 45 6.05 0.28 -11.74
C ALA A 45 4.57 0.22 -11.33
N PHE A 46 4.26 0.75 -10.14
CA PHE A 46 2.90 0.96 -9.65
C PHE A 46 2.71 2.44 -9.35
N TYR A 47 1.74 3.04 -10.04
CA TYR A 47 1.34 4.44 -9.92
C TYR A 47 -0.05 4.52 -9.27
N ASN A 48 -0.25 5.50 -8.41
CA ASN A 48 -1.57 5.79 -7.84
C ASN A 48 -1.68 7.27 -7.41
N GLU A 49 -2.91 7.78 -7.35
CA GLU A 49 -3.21 9.11 -6.83
C GLU A 49 -4.00 9.02 -5.54
N VAL A 50 -3.83 10.00 -4.65
CA VAL A 50 -4.60 10.12 -3.41
C VAL A 50 -5.15 11.53 -3.24
N VAL A 51 -6.39 11.62 -2.77
CA VAL A 51 -6.99 12.84 -2.21
C VAL A 51 -7.41 12.55 -0.77
N VAL A 52 -6.80 13.22 0.19
CA VAL A 52 -7.22 13.13 1.60
C VAL A 52 -8.43 14.02 1.79
N ARG A 53 -9.54 13.45 2.26
CA ARG A 53 -10.80 14.18 2.52
C ARG A 53 -10.97 14.54 3.97
N GLU A 54 -10.59 13.64 4.87
CA GLU A 54 -10.65 13.83 6.31
C GLU A 54 -9.39 13.22 6.93
N SER A 55 -8.72 13.97 7.81
CA SER A 55 -7.49 13.54 8.50
C SER A 55 -7.59 13.83 9.99
N ALA A 56 -6.77 13.11 10.74
CA ALA A 56 -6.55 13.35 12.16
C ALA A 56 -5.05 13.19 12.48
N PRO A 57 -4.53 13.84 13.52
CA PRO A 57 -3.15 13.64 13.96
C PRO A 57 -2.84 12.16 14.23
N GLY A 58 -1.71 11.69 13.69
CA GLY A 58 -1.29 10.30 13.75
C GLY A 58 -2.01 9.38 12.75
N THR A 59 -2.22 9.87 11.53
CA THR A 59 -2.83 9.12 10.44
C THR A 59 -1.82 8.85 9.34
N TYR A 60 -1.83 7.63 8.82
CA TYR A 60 -1.09 7.27 7.62
C TYR A 60 -2.05 6.96 6.48
N PHE A 61 -1.93 7.71 5.38
CA PHE A 61 -2.57 7.43 4.10
C PHE A 61 -1.52 6.81 3.18
N MET A 62 -1.49 5.48 3.14
CA MET A 62 -0.56 4.74 2.29
C MET A 62 -1.14 4.64 0.88
N VAL A 63 -0.34 5.05 -0.11
CA VAL A 63 -0.79 5.22 -1.50
C VAL A 63 -0.33 4.08 -2.39
N CYS A 64 0.97 3.78 -2.37
CA CYS A 64 1.59 2.74 -3.20
C CYS A 64 2.32 1.71 -2.33
N GLY A 65 1.65 0.60 -2.01
CA GLY A 65 2.22 -0.55 -1.31
C GLY A 65 2.52 -1.71 -2.25
N TRP A 66 3.46 -2.55 -1.85
CA TRP A 66 3.82 -3.81 -2.52
C TRP A 66 4.31 -4.83 -1.50
N ASP A 67 4.54 -6.08 -1.92
CA ASP A 67 4.95 -7.20 -1.05
C ASP A 67 6.26 -6.97 -0.25
N LYS A 68 7.00 -5.91 -0.54
CA LYS A 68 8.27 -5.56 0.13
C LYS A 68 8.33 -4.14 0.66
N GLY A 69 7.25 -3.37 0.64
CA GLY A 69 7.28 -2.03 1.20
C GLY A 69 6.00 -1.23 1.07
N TYR A 70 6.09 0.00 1.52
CA TYR A 70 4.99 0.96 1.48
C TYR A 70 5.48 2.37 1.16
N TYR A 71 4.62 3.15 0.52
CA TYR A 71 4.86 4.54 0.19
C TYR A 71 3.57 5.37 0.30
N GLY A 72 3.63 6.51 1.01
CA GLY A 72 2.49 7.42 1.09
C GLY A 72 2.78 8.66 1.94
N ILE A 73 1.71 9.25 2.50
CA ILE A 73 1.75 10.50 3.28
C ILE A 73 1.20 10.32 4.69
N GLN A 74 1.82 10.99 5.65
CA GLN A 74 1.41 10.96 7.06
C GLN A 74 1.07 12.35 7.57
N GLU A 75 0.10 12.41 8.48
CA GLU A 75 -0.02 13.48 9.48
C GLU A 75 0.47 12.92 10.80
N LEU A 76 1.60 13.42 11.29
CA LEU A 76 2.16 13.00 12.57
C LEU A 76 1.30 13.51 13.72
N ALA A 77 1.51 12.92 14.90
CA ALA A 77 0.81 13.29 16.13
C ALA A 77 0.91 14.79 16.50
N ASN A 78 1.99 15.46 16.09
CA ASN A 78 2.20 16.89 16.32
C ASN A 78 1.69 17.76 15.15
N GLY A 79 0.91 17.20 14.23
CA GLY A 79 0.38 17.88 13.04
C GLY A 79 1.38 18.08 11.90
N LYS A 80 2.67 17.73 12.09
CA LYS A 80 3.64 17.77 10.99
C LYS A 80 3.27 16.75 9.93
N LYS A 81 3.53 17.09 8.68
CA LYS A 81 3.20 16.27 7.53
C LYS A 81 4.43 15.91 6.72
N LEU A 82 4.45 14.68 6.22
CA LEU A 82 5.57 14.14 5.49
C LEU A 82 5.15 13.03 4.53
N LEU A 83 6.04 12.68 3.61
CA LEU A 83 6.01 11.45 2.85
C LEU A 83 6.92 10.43 3.52
N ILE A 84 6.53 9.16 3.52
CA ILE A 84 7.32 8.05 4.05
C ILE A 84 7.44 6.96 3.00
N PHE A 85 8.66 6.44 2.77
CA PHE A 85 8.93 5.31 1.88
C PHE A 85 9.78 4.28 2.64
N SER A 86 9.29 3.05 2.76
CA SER A 86 9.95 1.97 3.52
C SER A 86 10.05 0.69 2.71
N VAL A 87 11.16 -0.03 2.89
CA VAL A 87 11.43 -1.34 2.28
C VAL A 87 11.91 -2.31 3.34
N TRP A 88 11.24 -3.46 3.47
CA TRP A 88 11.64 -4.52 4.39
C TRP A 88 12.88 -5.30 3.89
N ASP A 89 13.75 -5.68 4.82
CA ASP A 89 14.82 -6.67 4.60
C ASP A 89 14.75 -7.87 5.55
N SER A 90 13.87 -7.85 6.55
CA SER A 90 13.70 -8.93 7.52
C SER A 90 12.30 -8.95 8.14
N GLU A 91 11.85 -10.14 8.52
CA GLU A 91 10.64 -10.33 9.36
C GLU A 91 10.94 -10.12 10.86
N SER A 92 12.21 -9.98 11.23
CA SER A 92 12.60 -9.68 12.62
C SER A 92 12.35 -8.22 12.96
N ASP A 93 11.77 -7.97 14.14
CA ASP A 93 11.54 -6.64 14.68
C ASP A 93 12.82 -5.90 15.08
N ASP A 94 13.94 -6.62 15.25
CA ASP A 94 15.23 -6.03 15.52
C ASP A 94 15.84 -5.46 14.22
N PRO A 95 16.08 -4.13 14.13
CA PRO A 95 16.67 -3.49 12.96
C PRO A 95 18.05 -4.02 12.60
N ASP A 96 18.75 -4.67 13.53
CA ASP A 96 20.10 -5.19 13.36
C ASP A 96 20.17 -6.71 13.16
N ALA A 97 19.02 -7.40 13.11
CA ALA A 97 18.96 -8.87 13.00
C ALA A 97 19.66 -9.43 11.74
N GLN A 98 19.63 -8.69 10.63
CA GLN A 98 20.30 -9.09 9.38
C GLN A 98 21.78 -8.70 9.39
N LYS A 99 22.61 -9.51 8.73
CA LYS A 99 23.99 -9.13 8.42
C LYS A 99 23.99 -7.91 7.49
N ALA A 100 25.00 -7.05 7.61
CA ALA A 100 25.06 -5.77 6.89
C ALA A 100 24.89 -5.92 5.36
N GLU A 101 25.39 -7.01 4.78
CA GLU A 101 25.32 -7.29 3.35
C GLU A 101 23.90 -7.70 2.89
N ALA A 102 23.14 -8.32 3.79
CA ALA A 102 21.77 -8.76 3.56
C ALA A 102 20.73 -7.64 3.79
N ARG A 103 21.11 -6.58 4.52
CA ARG A 103 20.26 -5.41 4.77
C ARG A 103 19.93 -4.65 3.49
N THR A 104 18.87 -3.85 3.57
CA THR A 104 18.50 -2.84 2.58
C THR A 104 19.67 -1.88 2.33
N LYS A 105 19.99 -1.62 1.06
CA LYS A 105 21.02 -0.67 0.64
C LYS A 105 20.37 0.61 0.13
N LEU A 106 20.90 1.76 0.50
CA LEU A 106 20.53 3.05 -0.06
C LEU A 106 21.35 3.32 -1.33
N LEU A 107 20.69 3.52 -2.47
CA LEU A 107 21.34 3.75 -3.77
C LEU A 107 21.14 5.18 -4.30
N HIS A 108 20.05 5.83 -3.89
CA HIS A 108 19.75 7.22 -4.22
C HIS A 108 19.04 7.88 -3.06
N GLN A 109 19.37 9.13 -2.78
CA GLN A 109 18.74 9.96 -1.76
C GLN A 109 18.69 11.40 -2.28
N ASP A 110 17.48 11.96 -2.36
CA ASP A 110 17.27 13.40 -2.53
C ASP A 110 17.81 14.16 -1.32
N GLU A 111 18.40 15.33 -1.55
CA GLU A 111 19.11 16.11 -0.53
C GLU A 111 18.22 16.49 0.67
N LYS A 112 16.91 16.58 0.48
CA LYS A 112 15.95 16.93 1.55
C LYS A 112 15.41 15.72 2.31
N LEU A 113 15.78 14.50 1.92
CA LEU A 113 15.36 13.30 2.62
C LEU A 113 16.17 13.03 3.89
N ARG A 114 15.47 12.52 4.89
CA ARG A 114 16.05 11.87 6.06
C ARG A 114 15.89 10.37 5.92
N VAL A 115 16.97 9.60 6.07
CA VAL A 115 16.97 8.13 5.95
C VAL A 115 17.37 7.49 7.28
N LYS A 116 16.72 6.39 7.64
CA LYS A 116 17.09 5.55 8.79
C LYS A 116 16.68 4.10 8.58
N ARG A 117 17.09 3.21 9.48
CA ARG A 117 16.52 1.85 9.59
C ARG A 117 15.26 1.86 10.47
N PHE A 118 14.41 0.86 10.28
CA PHE A 118 13.23 0.61 11.10
C PHE A 118 13.19 -0.82 11.64
N GLY A 119 12.36 -1.01 12.68
CA GLY A 119 12.11 -2.27 13.39
C GLY A 119 10.68 -2.26 13.96
N GLY A 120 10.31 -3.31 14.72
CA GLY A 120 9.03 -3.42 15.43
C GLY A 120 7.83 -3.92 14.61
N GLU A 121 8.00 -4.06 13.30
CA GLU A 121 7.01 -4.61 12.37
C GLU A 121 7.72 -5.37 11.24
N GLY A 122 8.66 -6.23 11.63
CA GLY A 122 9.83 -6.53 10.81
C GLY A 122 10.82 -5.37 10.81
N SER A 123 11.84 -5.44 9.95
CA SER A 123 12.87 -4.41 9.84
C SER A 123 13.30 -4.13 8.41
N GLY A 124 13.92 -2.97 8.21
CA GLY A 124 14.28 -2.49 6.88
C GLY A 124 14.87 -1.08 6.83
N GLY A 125 14.91 -0.52 5.63
CA GLY A 125 15.29 0.87 5.38
C GLY A 125 14.05 1.74 5.16
N GLN A 126 14.07 2.97 5.67
CA GLN A 126 13.00 3.93 5.47
C GLN A 126 13.52 5.35 5.24
N SER A 127 12.71 6.16 4.57
CA SER A 127 13.00 7.57 4.31
C SER A 127 11.80 8.47 4.62
N PHE A 128 12.08 9.73 4.93
CA PHE A 128 11.09 10.76 5.22
C PHE A 128 11.40 12.03 4.44
N TYR A 129 10.39 12.57 3.76
CA TYR A 129 10.43 13.87 3.07
C TYR A 129 9.41 14.79 3.73
N ASP A 130 9.86 15.84 4.40
CA ASP A 130 8.95 16.81 5.03
C ASP A 130 8.22 17.59 3.94
N TYR A 131 6.89 17.53 3.95
CA TYR A 131 6.06 18.14 2.93
C TYR A 131 4.66 18.39 3.49
N ASP A 132 4.27 19.67 3.54
CA ASP A 132 3.03 20.13 4.15
C ASP A 132 1.83 19.96 3.21
N TRP A 133 1.50 18.70 2.95
CA TRP A 133 0.34 18.34 2.13
C TRP A 133 -0.97 18.88 2.72
N LYS A 134 -1.98 19.06 1.86
CA LYS A 134 -3.26 19.70 2.20
C LYS A 134 -4.42 18.75 1.94
N VAL A 135 -5.41 18.80 2.83
CA VAL A 135 -6.69 18.12 2.64
C VAL A 135 -7.38 18.69 1.40
N GLY A 136 -7.97 17.83 0.57
CA GLY A 136 -8.64 18.18 -0.67
C GLY A 136 -7.74 18.25 -1.91
N GLU A 137 -6.42 18.30 -1.74
CA GLU A 137 -5.46 18.29 -2.85
C GLU A 137 -5.18 16.88 -3.37
N THR A 138 -4.82 16.79 -4.65
CA THR A 138 -4.43 15.52 -5.29
C THR A 138 -2.92 15.35 -5.27
N TYR A 139 -2.46 14.23 -4.72
CA TYR A 139 -1.05 13.86 -4.73
C TYR A 139 -0.83 12.59 -5.55
N ARG A 140 0.27 12.57 -6.31
CA ARG A 140 0.58 11.49 -7.25
C ARG A 140 1.86 10.80 -6.83
N PHE A 141 1.78 9.49 -6.69
CA PHE A 141 2.85 8.62 -6.22
C PHE A 141 3.15 7.56 -7.26
N MET A 142 4.41 7.17 -7.33
CA MET A 142 4.81 5.97 -8.04
C MET A 142 5.94 5.28 -7.31
N VAL A 143 5.88 3.95 -7.23
CA VAL A 143 7.03 3.10 -6.96
C VAL A 143 7.43 2.38 -8.24
N SER A 144 8.72 2.42 -8.60
CA SER A 144 9.26 1.61 -9.68
C SER A 144 10.23 0.57 -9.14
N SER A 145 10.37 -0.56 -9.84
CA SER A 145 11.37 -1.57 -9.53
C SER A 145 12.30 -1.90 -10.68
N LYS A 146 13.52 -2.26 -10.33
CA LYS A 146 14.52 -2.79 -11.25
C LYS A 146 15.19 -3.99 -10.58
N VAL A 147 15.08 -5.16 -11.20
CA VAL A 147 15.76 -6.38 -10.75
C VAL A 147 17.25 -6.28 -11.09
N ASP A 148 18.10 -6.59 -10.12
CA ASP A 148 19.56 -6.62 -10.26
C ASP A 148 20.10 -7.86 -9.53
N GLY A 149 20.33 -8.94 -10.29
CA GLY A 149 20.71 -10.24 -9.74
C GLY A 149 19.66 -10.80 -8.78
N ASP A 150 20.07 -11.08 -7.55
CA ASP A 150 19.21 -11.56 -6.47
C ASP A 150 18.45 -10.44 -5.74
N ARG A 151 18.81 -9.18 -6.03
CA ARG A 151 18.22 -7.99 -5.42
C ARG A 151 17.20 -7.32 -6.33
N THR A 152 16.42 -6.45 -5.72
CA THR A 152 15.53 -5.55 -6.45
C THR A 152 15.65 -4.15 -5.87
N GLU A 153 15.91 -3.20 -6.75
CA GLU A 153 15.89 -1.78 -6.45
C GLU A 153 14.46 -1.28 -6.52
N TYR A 154 14.00 -0.58 -5.48
CA TYR A 154 12.72 0.11 -5.42
C TYR A 154 12.97 1.61 -5.34
N THR A 155 12.35 2.37 -6.25
CA THR A 155 12.49 3.83 -6.30
C THR A 155 11.15 4.50 -6.01
N GLY A 156 11.15 5.43 -5.05
CA GLY A 156 10.01 6.28 -4.73
C GLY A 156 10.01 7.58 -5.51
N TRP A 157 8.95 7.81 -6.28
CA TRP A 157 8.73 9.01 -7.08
C TRP A 157 7.53 9.79 -6.59
N PHE A 158 7.68 11.10 -6.52
CA PHE A 158 6.62 12.02 -6.12
C PHE A 158 6.46 13.12 -7.16
N PHE A 159 5.23 13.38 -7.59
CA PHE A 159 4.94 14.57 -8.40
C PHE A 159 4.81 15.77 -7.47
N HIS A 160 5.70 16.75 -7.61
CA HIS A 160 5.69 17.97 -6.83
C HIS A 160 4.72 18.98 -7.50
N PRO A 161 3.51 19.24 -6.96
CA PRO A 161 2.49 20.05 -7.62
C PRO A 161 2.95 21.49 -7.91
N GLU A 162 3.72 22.08 -6.99
CA GLU A 162 4.22 23.46 -7.10
C GLU A 162 5.25 23.61 -8.23
N GLU A 163 6.08 22.58 -8.44
CA GLU A 163 7.11 22.56 -9.49
C GLU A 163 6.62 21.91 -10.79
N LYS A 164 5.42 21.32 -10.77
CA LYS A 164 4.80 20.59 -11.88
C LYS A 164 5.74 19.54 -12.49
N SER A 165 6.50 18.84 -11.65
CA SER A 165 7.50 17.88 -12.11
C SER A 165 7.60 16.68 -11.18
N TRP A 166 8.04 15.56 -11.75
CA TRP A 166 8.35 14.34 -11.00
C TRP A 166 9.73 14.43 -10.36
N LYS A 167 9.81 14.10 -9.08
CA LYS A 167 11.05 13.97 -8.33
C LYS A 167 11.34 12.52 -7.98
N LYS A 168 12.59 12.11 -8.23
CA LYS A 168 13.16 10.87 -7.70
C LYS A 168 13.62 11.12 -6.27
N LEU A 169 12.88 10.63 -5.28
CA LEU A 169 13.21 10.89 -3.88
C LEU A 169 14.24 9.90 -3.36
N VAL A 170 13.97 8.59 -3.45
CA VAL A 170 14.81 7.56 -2.84
C VAL A 170 14.91 6.33 -3.73
N THR A 171 16.04 5.65 -3.71
CA THR A 171 16.15 4.26 -4.19
C THR A 171 16.75 3.39 -3.09
N PHE A 172 16.01 2.35 -2.70
CA PHE A 172 16.48 1.29 -1.82
C PHE A 172 16.62 -0.03 -2.59
N SER A 173 17.59 -0.86 -2.24
CA SER A 173 17.76 -2.21 -2.80
C SER A 173 17.71 -3.26 -1.70
N THR A 174 16.90 -4.30 -1.87
CA THR A 174 16.74 -5.41 -0.91
C THR A 174 16.82 -6.76 -1.63
N ILE A 175 17.08 -7.83 -0.89
CA ILE A 175 17.13 -9.20 -1.45
C ILE A 175 15.69 -9.70 -1.65
N THR A 176 15.37 -10.12 -2.86
CA THR A 176 14.05 -10.63 -3.24
C THR A 176 14.10 -11.99 -3.94
N GLY A 177 15.30 -12.45 -4.30
CA GLY A 177 15.49 -13.58 -5.21
C GLY A 177 15.15 -13.21 -6.65
N GLY A 178 15.38 -11.96 -7.04
CA GLY A 178 15.11 -11.45 -8.39
C GLY A 178 13.62 -11.26 -8.72
N LYS A 179 12.76 -11.11 -7.70
CA LYS A 179 11.32 -10.86 -7.89
C LYS A 179 11.04 -9.36 -8.08
N PRO A 180 10.30 -8.96 -9.13
CA PRO A 180 9.88 -7.57 -9.33
C PRO A 180 8.74 -7.18 -8.37
N LEU A 181 8.11 -6.00 -8.56
CA LEU A 181 6.94 -5.60 -7.77
C LEU A 181 5.79 -6.61 -7.88
N GLY A 182 5.03 -6.73 -6.80
CA GLY A 182 3.83 -7.54 -6.69
C GLY A 182 3.01 -7.10 -5.47
N GLY A 183 1.77 -7.61 -5.38
CA GLY A 183 0.89 -7.38 -4.23
C GLY A 183 0.57 -5.92 -3.97
N TYR A 184 -0.01 -5.24 -4.96
CA TYR A 184 -0.27 -3.80 -4.90
C TYR A 184 -1.39 -3.45 -3.93
N TYR A 185 -1.19 -2.44 -3.09
CA TYR A 185 -2.21 -2.02 -2.14
C TYR A 185 -2.14 -0.54 -1.75
N SER A 186 -3.21 -0.05 -1.11
CA SER A 186 -3.32 1.23 -0.41
C SER A 186 -4.00 1.01 0.94
N PHE A 187 -3.80 1.87 1.93
CA PHE A 187 -4.51 1.77 3.22
C PHE A 187 -4.62 3.08 3.98
N ILE A 188 -5.51 3.10 4.98
CA ILE A 188 -5.59 4.14 6.01
C ILE A 188 -5.33 3.49 7.37
N GLU A 189 -4.39 4.04 8.13
CA GLU A 189 -4.06 3.59 9.49
C GLU A 189 -4.15 4.74 10.50
N ASP A 190 -4.67 4.42 11.69
CA ASP A 190 -4.49 5.21 12.90
C ASP A 190 -3.30 4.67 13.71
N PHE A 191 -2.15 5.35 13.60
CA PHE A 191 -0.97 5.01 14.39
C PHE A 191 -0.86 5.84 15.68
N ARG A 192 -1.80 6.76 15.93
CA ARG A 192 -1.84 7.53 17.18
C ARG A 192 -2.19 6.64 18.36
N ARG A 193 -3.21 5.78 18.17
CA ARG A 193 -3.63 4.73 19.12
C ARG A 193 -3.86 5.25 20.55
N ASP A 194 -4.47 6.42 20.70
CA ASP A 194 -4.65 7.10 22.00
C ASP A 194 -6.11 7.17 22.47
N ARG A 195 -6.99 6.34 21.90
CA ARG A 195 -8.45 6.28 22.12
C ARG A 195 -9.21 7.50 21.59
N VAL A 196 -8.67 8.70 21.76
CA VAL A 196 -9.24 9.93 21.20
C VAL A 196 -9.16 9.88 19.68
N SER A 197 -8.02 9.41 19.15
CA SER A 197 -7.82 9.22 17.72
C SER A 197 -8.87 8.32 17.07
N ALA A 198 -9.41 7.34 17.80
CA ALA A 198 -10.43 6.42 17.31
C ALA A 198 -11.79 7.09 17.04
N THR A 199 -12.07 8.23 17.69
CA THR A 199 -13.32 8.99 17.52
C THR A 199 -13.29 9.96 16.34
N CYS A 200 -12.13 10.12 15.69
CA CYS A 200 -11.99 10.95 14.51
C CYS A 200 -12.16 10.13 13.23
N THR A 201 -12.96 10.62 12.29
CA THR A 201 -13.06 10.03 10.95
C THR A 201 -11.79 10.32 10.14
N ARG A 202 -11.30 9.30 9.43
CA ARG A 202 -10.26 9.42 8.40
C ARG A 202 -10.83 8.95 7.09
N ARG A 203 -10.62 9.71 6.02
CA ARG A 203 -11.15 9.39 4.69
C ARG A 203 -10.19 9.83 3.60
N ALA A 204 -9.96 8.94 2.64
CA ALA A 204 -9.20 9.24 1.45
C ALA A 204 -9.79 8.55 0.22
N GLU A 205 -9.57 9.17 -0.93
CA GLU A 205 -9.95 8.67 -2.25
C GLU A 205 -8.69 8.33 -3.03
N PHE A 206 -8.65 7.13 -3.61
CA PHE A 206 -7.57 6.61 -4.44
C PHE A 206 -8.07 6.49 -5.88
N SER A 207 -7.27 6.95 -6.84
CA SER A 207 -7.71 7.03 -8.23
C SER A 207 -6.56 6.88 -9.21
N ASN A 208 -6.93 6.61 -10.47
CA ASN A 208 -5.97 6.52 -11.57
C ASN A 208 -4.82 5.54 -11.25
N ALA A 209 -5.15 4.38 -10.66
CA ALA A 209 -4.16 3.36 -10.37
C ALA A 209 -3.70 2.69 -11.67
N TRP A 210 -2.39 2.64 -11.90
CA TRP A 210 -1.79 2.02 -13.09
C TRP A 210 -0.58 1.15 -12.75
N LEU A 211 -0.43 0.10 -13.52
CA LEU A 211 0.68 -0.84 -13.47
C LEU A 211 1.44 -0.80 -14.80
N LYS A 212 2.75 -0.57 -14.78
CA LYS A 212 3.64 -1.00 -15.87
C LYS A 212 4.10 -2.40 -15.53
N THR A 213 3.67 -3.41 -16.29
CA THR A 213 4.04 -4.81 -16.05
C THR A 213 5.54 -5.01 -16.26
N ALA A 214 6.10 -6.11 -15.75
CA ALA A 214 7.48 -6.48 -16.02
C ALA A 214 7.79 -6.65 -17.52
N ALA A 215 6.76 -6.93 -18.33
CA ALA A 215 6.85 -6.99 -19.80
C ALA A 215 6.75 -5.60 -20.49
N GLY A 216 6.63 -4.51 -19.73
CA GLY A 216 6.58 -3.14 -20.24
C GLY A 216 5.19 -2.66 -20.66
N LYS A 217 4.13 -3.44 -20.42
CA LYS A 217 2.75 -3.04 -20.76
C LYS A 217 2.16 -2.16 -19.67
N SER A 218 1.59 -1.02 -20.04
CA SER A 218 0.80 -0.18 -19.12
C SER A 218 -0.64 -0.67 -19.04
N VAL A 219 -1.13 -0.93 -17.84
CA VAL A 219 -2.47 -1.50 -17.57
C VAL A 219 -3.14 -0.69 -16.44
N PRO A 220 -4.38 -0.22 -16.63
CA PRO A 220 -5.14 0.41 -15.56
C PRO A 220 -5.61 -0.63 -14.55
N LEU A 221 -5.55 -0.31 -13.26
CA LEU A 221 -6.03 -1.16 -12.18
C LEU A 221 -7.42 -0.69 -11.73
N THR A 222 -8.47 -1.22 -12.37
CA THR A 222 -9.86 -0.79 -12.14
C THR A 222 -10.60 -1.65 -11.11
N LYS A 223 -9.90 -2.55 -10.41
CA LYS A 223 -10.47 -3.41 -9.37
C LYS A 223 -9.71 -3.25 -8.07
N ALA A 224 -10.42 -3.21 -6.96
CA ALA A 224 -9.84 -3.15 -5.63
C ALA A 224 -10.61 -4.04 -4.66
N ARG A 225 -9.90 -4.94 -3.97
CA ARG A 225 -10.45 -5.75 -2.88
C ARG A 225 -10.40 -4.96 -1.58
N PHE A 226 -11.54 -4.77 -0.93
CA PHE A 226 -11.61 -4.14 0.39
C PHE A 226 -11.23 -5.13 1.48
N THR A 227 -10.27 -4.79 2.35
CA THR A 227 -9.93 -5.59 3.53
C THR A 227 -9.67 -4.70 4.73
N ALA A 228 -9.55 -5.30 5.91
CA ALA A 228 -9.19 -4.61 7.13
C ALA A 228 -8.32 -5.50 8.01
N ASP A 229 -7.59 -4.90 8.94
CA ASP A 229 -6.78 -5.64 9.90
C ASP A 229 -7.65 -6.37 10.94
N ARG A 230 -7.01 -6.88 11.99
CA ARG A 230 -7.67 -7.66 13.04
C ARG A 230 -8.33 -6.82 14.13
N ASN A 231 -8.21 -5.49 14.12
CA ASN A 231 -8.93 -4.65 15.07
C ASN A 231 -10.46 -4.89 14.88
N PRO A 232 -11.24 -5.10 15.96
CA PRO A 232 -12.66 -5.45 15.84
C PRO A 232 -13.57 -4.28 15.44
N ALA A 233 -13.08 -3.03 15.41
CA ALA A 233 -13.91 -1.86 15.14
C ALA A 233 -14.69 -1.99 13.81
N THR A 234 -15.94 -1.53 13.83
CA THR A 234 -16.89 -1.70 12.72
C THR A 234 -17.17 -0.41 11.95
N ASN A 235 -16.70 0.73 12.45
CA ASN A 235 -16.78 2.04 11.83
C ASN A 235 -15.77 2.18 10.69
N ILE A 236 -15.98 1.38 9.64
CA ILE A 236 -15.17 1.31 8.42
C ILE A 236 -16.10 1.37 7.21
N ASP A 237 -15.62 1.89 6.09
CA ASP A 237 -16.39 1.90 4.85
C ASP A 237 -15.47 1.89 3.62
N ALA A 238 -15.98 1.35 2.52
CA ALA A 238 -15.31 1.40 1.23
C ALA A 238 -16.31 1.37 0.08
N PHE A 239 -16.07 2.19 -0.95
CA PHE A 239 -16.91 2.20 -2.14
C PHE A 239 -16.13 2.68 -3.37
N ALA A 240 -16.63 2.32 -4.56
CA ALA A 240 -16.15 2.84 -5.84
C ALA A 240 -17.19 3.81 -6.41
N LYS A 241 -16.79 5.06 -6.69
CA LYS A 241 -17.67 6.09 -7.23
C LYS A 241 -16.87 7.15 -7.98
N ASP A 242 -17.41 7.67 -9.09
CA ASP A 242 -16.85 8.80 -9.85
C ASP A 242 -15.36 8.61 -10.24
N GLY A 243 -14.98 7.38 -10.63
CA GLY A 243 -13.60 7.06 -11.02
C GLY A 243 -12.62 6.86 -9.85
N ARG A 244 -13.11 6.76 -8.61
CA ARG A 244 -12.31 6.68 -7.39
C ARG A 244 -12.72 5.52 -6.50
N PHE A 245 -11.77 4.95 -5.79
CA PHE A 245 -12.02 4.08 -4.64
C PHE A 245 -11.87 4.88 -3.35
N THR A 246 -12.87 4.85 -2.48
CA THR A 246 -12.83 5.53 -1.19
C THR A 246 -12.58 4.52 -0.08
N LEU A 247 -11.74 4.89 0.89
CA LEU A 247 -11.65 4.24 2.19
C LEU A 247 -12.04 5.23 3.28
N ALA A 248 -12.76 4.75 4.29
CA ALA A 248 -12.99 5.47 5.53
C ALA A 248 -12.86 4.56 6.75
N THR A 249 -12.39 5.13 7.86
CA THR A 249 -12.30 4.46 9.16
C THR A 249 -12.36 5.47 10.30
N GLY A 250 -12.90 5.05 11.45
CA GLY A 250 -12.97 5.88 12.65
C GLY A 250 -14.21 6.78 12.74
N GLY A 251 -14.37 7.39 13.90
CA GLY A 251 -15.51 8.27 14.21
C GLY A 251 -16.85 7.61 13.96
N GLU A 252 -17.80 8.39 13.44
CA GLU A 252 -19.19 7.98 13.16
C GLU A 252 -19.35 7.27 11.79
N THR A 253 -18.25 6.80 11.19
CA THR A 253 -18.29 6.08 9.92
C THR A 253 -19.19 4.85 10.02
N LYS A 254 -20.07 4.66 9.03
CA LYS A 254 -20.94 3.49 8.90
C LYS A 254 -20.52 2.66 7.70
N ASN A 255 -20.54 1.33 7.87
CA ASN A 255 -20.27 0.39 6.78
C ASN A 255 -21.55 0.18 5.95
N ASP A 256 -21.86 1.15 5.10
CA ASP A 256 -23.09 1.17 4.31
C ASP A 256 -22.88 0.65 2.87
N HIS A 257 -21.63 0.43 2.45
CA HIS A 257 -21.27 0.06 1.07
C HIS A 257 -20.63 -1.34 0.97
N ALA A 258 -19.35 -1.44 0.57
CA ALA A 258 -18.72 -2.72 0.29
C ALA A 258 -18.43 -3.51 1.57
N LYS A 259 -18.71 -4.82 1.54
CA LYS A 259 -18.36 -5.71 2.63
C LYS A 259 -16.87 -6.04 2.60
N LEU A 260 -16.30 -6.37 3.76
CA LEU A 260 -14.95 -6.90 3.81
C LEU A 260 -14.79 -8.10 2.88
N ARG A 261 -13.68 -8.12 2.15
CA ARG A 261 -13.26 -9.06 1.10
C ARG A 261 -13.99 -8.92 -0.24
N GLU A 262 -14.96 -8.02 -0.36
CA GLU A 262 -15.59 -7.70 -1.64
C GLU A 262 -14.59 -7.05 -2.60
N ILE A 263 -14.77 -7.29 -3.90
CA ILE A 263 -14.03 -6.60 -4.96
C ILE A 263 -14.95 -5.52 -5.51
N MET A 264 -14.52 -4.27 -5.37
CA MET A 264 -15.14 -3.12 -6.02
C MET A 264 -14.50 -2.93 -7.39
N GLU A 265 -15.29 -2.44 -8.35
CA GLU A 265 -14.86 -2.24 -9.73
C GLU A 265 -15.25 -0.84 -10.21
N LEU A 266 -14.31 -0.15 -10.86
CA LEU A 266 -14.56 1.06 -11.63
C LEU A 266 -14.83 0.68 -13.08
N PRO A 267 -15.73 1.39 -13.79
CA PRO A 267 -15.94 1.17 -15.21
C PRO A 267 -14.63 1.27 -15.99
N ALA A 268 -14.43 0.38 -16.95
CA ALA A 268 -13.32 0.51 -17.89
C ALA A 268 -13.52 1.79 -18.72
N ASP A 269 -12.51 2.64 -18.75
CA ASP A 269 -12.45 3.78 -19.66
C ASP A 269 -11.54 3.41 -20.84
N PRO A 270 -12.08 3.17 -22.05
CA PRO A 270 -11.28 2.84 -23.22
C PRO A 270 -10.40 4.00 -23.69
N ALA A 271 -10.65 5.23 -23.22
CA ALA A 271 -9.83 6.40 -23.48
C ALA A 271 -8.79 6.67 -22.37
N ALA A 272 -8.71 5.80 -21.35
CA ALA A 272 -7.76 5.97 -20.26
C ALA A 272 -6.31 5.96 -20.78
N VAL A 273 -5.58 7.04 -20.54
CA VAL A 273 -4.19 7.19 -20.94
C VAL A 273 -3.29 6.91 -19.75
N ALA A 274 -2.27 6.08 -19.98
CA ALA A 274 -1.26 5.77 -18.98
C ALA A 274 -0.54 7.07 -18.52
N PRO A 275 -0.32 7.27 -17.21
CA PRO A 275 0.42 8.42 -16.71
C PRO A 275 1.85 8.45 -17.27
N GLU A 276 2.32 9.65 -17.66
CA GLU A 276 3.70 9.88 -18.14
C GLU A 276 4.77 9.35 -17.17
N ALA A 277 4.43 9.30 -15.87
CA ALA A 277 5.29 8.81 -14.80
C ALA A 277 5.81 7.38 -15.07
N LEU A 278 5.01 6.55 -15.74
CA LEU A 278 5.37 5.17 -16.05
C LEU A 278 6.57 5.06 -17.01
N GLU A 279 6.90 6.13 -17.74
CA GLU A 279 8.08 6.17 -18.60
C GLU A 279 9.38 6.45 -17.81
N LEU A 280 9.29 7.06 -16.63
CA LEU A 280 10.43 7.28 -15.73
C LEU A 280 11.05 5.96 -15.24
N ALA A 281 10.23 4.92 -15.10
CA ALA A 281 10.65 3.59 -14.68
C ALA A 281 11.62 2.92 -15.68
N SER A 282 11.60 3.35 -16.95
CA SER A 282 12.48 2.86 -18.02
C SER A 282 13.85 3.54 -18.03
N GLY A 283 14.10 4.52 -17.15
CA GLY A 283 15.28 5.38 -17.22
C GLY A 283 15.22 6.44 -18.33
N ALA A 284 14.11 6.53 -19.06
CA ALA A 284 13.81 7.68 -19.90
C ALA A 284 13.57 8.88 -18.98
N ARG A 285 14.42 9.90 -19.07
CA ARG A 285 14.09 11.19 -18.45
C ARG A 285 12.89 11.77 -19.21
N PRO A 286 11.97 12.45 -18.53
CA PRO A 286 10.91 13.19 -19.19
C PRO A 286 11.50 14.32 -20.05
#